data_AF-A0A6F9B2U0-F1
#
_entry.id   AF-A0A6F9B2U0-F1
#
_cell.length_a   1.000
_cell.length_b   1.000
_cell.length_c   1.000
_cell.angle_alpha   90.00
_cell.angle_beta   90.00
_cell.angle_gamma   90.00
#
_symmetry.space_group_name_H-M   'P 1'
#
loop_
_entity.id
_entity.type
_entity.pdbx_description
1 polymer ?
#
loop_
_entity_poly.entity_id
_entity_poly.type
_entity_poly.pdbx_seq_one_letter_code
_entity_poly.pdbx_strand_id
1 'polypeptide(L)'
;MEAQLHPYSGASNNMVEEPGVVNCTRELGVVNCTRELGVFNCTREPGVVNCTRELGVVNCTREPGVANCTRELGVVNCTREPGVVNCTRELGVVNCTREPGVVNCTRELGVVNCTREPGVVNCTREPGVVNCNREPGVVNCTRELGVVNCTRELGVVNCTREPGVVNCNREPGVVNCTRELGVVNCTREPGVVNCTREPGVVNCTREIGVVNCTREPGVVNCTREPGSLCKSLE
;
A
#
# COMPACT_ATOMS: atom_id res chain seq x y z
N MET A 1 -9.70 30.83 -3.94
CA MET A 1 -10.92 30.79 -4.78
C MET A 1 -11.41 29.35 -4.74
N GLU A 2 -12.72 29.12 -4.75
CA GLU A 2 -13.30 27.77 -4.91
C GLU A 2 -13.75 27.65 -6.37
N ALA A 3 -13.13 26.75 -7.13
CA ALA A 3 -13.59 26.40 -8.47
C ALA A 3 -14.54 25.19 -8.36
N GLN A 4 -15.80 25.39 -8.69
CA GLN A 4 -16.78 24.30 -8.83
C GLN A 4 -17.00 24.03 -10.32
N LEU A 5 -16.66 22.82 -10.77
CA LEU A 5 -17.01 22.36 -12.11
C LEU A 5 -18.37 21.68 -12.11
N HIS A 6 -19.16 21.93 -13.15
CA HIS A 6 -20.48 21.34 -13.35
C HIS A 6 -20.39 20.19 -14.35
N PRO A 7 -21.16 19.09 -14.15
CA PRO A 7 -21.04 17.88 -14.93
C PRO A 7 -21.38 18.15 -16.40
N TYR A 8 -20.36 18.22 -17.25
CA TYR A 8 -20.51 18.22 -18.70
C TYR A 8 -20.30 16.81 -19.24
N SER A 9 -21.25 16.36 -20.05
CA SER A 9 -21.28 15.05 -20.69
C SER A 9 -20.03 14.82 -21.54
N GLY A 10 -19.10 13.99 -21.06
CA GLY A 10 -18.13 13.25 -21.88
C GLY A 10 -16.90 14.00 -22.39
N ALA A 11 -16.47 15.10 -21.77
CA ALA A 11 -15.25 15.82 -22.14
C ALA A 11 -14.08 15.50 -21.19
N SER A 12 -12.83 15.52 -21.70
CA SER A 12 -11.65 15.60 -20.84
C SER A 12 -11.57 16.99 -20.21
N ASN A 13 -11.56 17.05 -18.88
CA ASN A 13 -11.38 18.29 -18.15
C ASN A 13 -9.91 18.42 -17.73
N ASN A 14 -9.24 19.43 -18.27
CA ASN A 14 -7.84 19.73 -17.97
C ASN A 14 -7.79 21.01 -17.12
N MET A 15 -7.26 20.91 -15.90
CA MET A 15 -7.02 22.03 -14.99
C MET A 15 -5.51 22.24 -14.82
N VAL A 16 -5.09 23.50 -14.93
CA VAL A 16 -3.68 23.90 -14.83
C VAL A 16 -3.58 25.21 -14.05
N GLU A 17 -2.84 25.20 -12.95
CA GLU A 17 -2.38 26.36 -12.17
C GLU A 17 -3.47 27.21 -11.48
N GLU A 18 -4.22 26.64 -10.52
CA GLU A 18 -5.01 27.44 -9.56
C GLU A 18 -4.62 27.19 -8.08
N PRO A 19 -4.17 28.22 -7.33
CA PRO A 19 -4.06 28.11 -5.88
C PRO A 19 -5.45 28.10 -5.23
N GLY A 20 -5.83 27.00 -4.60
CA GLY A 20 -7.14 26.92 -3.94
C GLY A 20 -7.68 25.51 -3.71
N VAL A 21 -9.01 25.45 -3.66
CA VAL A 21 -9.77 24.19 -3.56
C VAL A 21 -10.49 23.97 -4.87
N VAL A 22 -10.21 22.84 -5.51
CA VAL A 22 -10.85 22.40 -6.74
C VAL A 22 -11.77 21.23 -6.40
N ASN A 23 -13.03 21.32 -6.83
CA ASN A 23 -14.02 20.28 -6.60
C ASN A 23 -14.61 19.78 -7.92
N CYS A 24 -14.37 18.52 -8.23
CA CYS A 24 -14.96 17.79 -9.35
C CYS A 24 -16.02 16.84 -8.80
N THR A 25 -17.25 16.95 -9.30
CA THR A 25 -18.35 16.09 -8.85
C THR A 25 -19.18 15.57 -10.01
N ARG A 26 -19.36 14.25 -10.05
CA ARG A 26 -20.19 13.54 -11.05
C ARG A 26 -19.73 13.72 -12.49
N GLU A 27 -18.45 13.96 -12.72
CA GLU A 27 -17.91 13.98 -14.07
C GLU A 27 -17.72 12.57 -14.61
N LEU A 28 -17.93 12.41 -15.91
CA LEU A 28 -17.75 11.15 -16.64
C LEU A 28 -16.58 11.33 -17.60
N GLY A 29 -15.57 10.48 -17.50
CA GLY A 29 -14.45 10.49 -18.43
C GLY A 29 -13.10 10.67 -17.75
N VAL A 30 -12.26 11.56 -18.29
CA VAL A 30 -10.88 11.76 -17.80
C VAL A 30 -10.75 13.16 -17.21
N VAL A 31 -10.38 13.24 -15.94
CA VAL A 31 -10.02 14.48 -15.26
C VAL A 31 -8.50 14.54 -15.14
N ASN A 32 -7.90 15.60 -15.65
CA ASN A 32 -6.46 15.85 -15.54
C ASN A 32 -6.22 17.14 -14.78
N CYS A 33 -5.46 17.04 -13.69
CA CYS A 33 -5.02 18.16 -12.87
C CYS A 33 -3.51 18.21 -12.90
N THR A 34 -2.98 19.41 -13.13
CA THR A 34 -1.54 19.59 -13.29
C THR A 34 -1.08 20.88 -12.63
N ARG A 35 -0.12 20.74 -11.71
CA ARG A 35 0.50 21.85 -10.95
C ARG A 35 -0.49 22.60 -10.05
N GLU A 36 -1.49 21.95 -9.50
CA GLU A 36 -2.35 22.60 -8.52
C GLU A 36 -1.63 22.80 -7.18
N LEU A 37 -1.98 23.90 -6.50
CA LEU A 37 -1.53 24.18 -5.15
C LEU A 37 -2.76 24.22 -4.24
N GLY A 38 -2.90 23.25 -3.34
CA GLY A 38 -3.99 23.23 -2.37
C GLY A 38 -4.72 21.90 -2.29
N VAL A 39 -6.06 21.93 -2.34
CA VAL A 39 -6.88 20.74 -2.12
C VAL A 39 -7.67 20.41 -3.37
N PHE A 40 -7.47 19.21 -3.89
CA PHE A 40 -8.20 18.67 -5.02
C PHE A 40 -9.18 17.60 -4.51
N ASN A 41 -10.48 17.77 -4.78
CA ASN A 41 -11.50 16.80 -4.39
C ASN A 41 -12.24 16.29 -5.63
N CYS A 42 -12.12 15.01 -5.90
CA CYS A 42 -12.88 14.28 -6.90
C CYS A 42 -13.91 13.39 -6.18
N THR A 43 -15.18 13.51 -6.56
CA THR A 43 -16.25 12.73 -5.93
C THR A 43 -17.28 12.20 -6.93
N ARG A 44 -17.46 10.87 -6.90
CA ARG A 44 -18.40 10.13 -7.75
C ARG A 44 -18.12 10.32 -9.24
N GLU A 45 -16.87 10.24 -9.65
CA GLU A 45 -16.47 10.37 -11.05
C GLU A 45 -16.11 9.00 -11.62
N PRO A 46 -16.97 8.37 -12.45
CA PRO A 46 -16.59 7.18 -13.19
C PRO A 46 -15.57 7.54 -14.28
N GLY A 47 -14.37 6.95 -14.21
CA GLY A 47 -13.35 7.14 -15.23
C GLY A 47 -11.91 7.19 -14.73
N VAL A 48 -11.12 8.12 -15.25
CA VAL A 48 -9.69 8.24 -14.91
C VAL A 48 -9.40 9.62 -14.33
N VAL A 49 -8.84 9.68 -13.14
CA VAL A 49 -8.31 10.91 -12.54
C VAL A 49 -6.79 10.88 -12.63
N ASN A 50 -6.19 11.90 -13.23
CA ASN A 50 -4.75 12.06 -13.30
C ASN A 50 -4.35 13.36 -12.60
N CYS A 51 -3.67 13.24 -11.46
CA CYS A 51 -3.04 14.35 -10.75
C CYS A 51 -1.54 14.33 -11.03
N THR A 52 -0.95 15.47 -11.40
CA THR A 52 0.48 15.54 -11.72
C THR A 52 1.12 16.82 -11.18
N ARG A 53 2.11 16.64 -10.31
CA ARG A 53 2.89 17.71 -9.67
C ARG A 53 2.05 18.63 -8.79
N GLU A 54 1.03 18.13 -8.12
CA GLU A 54 0.29 18.94 -7.16
C GLU A 54 1.07 19.04 -5.85
N LEU A 55 0.85 20.16 -5.16
CA LEU A 55 1.33 20.40 -3.80
C LEU A 55 0.12 20.56 -2.90
N GLY A 56 -0.12 19.59 -2.02
CA GLY A 56 -1.22 19.65 -1.05
C GLY A 56 -1.96 18.32 -0.88
N VAL A 57 -3.28 18.33 -0.98
CA VAL A 57 -4.12 17.17 -0.67
C VAL A 57 -4.97 16.79 -1.88
N VAL A 58 -4.85 15.55 -2.33
CA VAL A 58 -5.71 14.94 -3.34
C VAL A 58 -6.68 14.01 -2.62
N ASN A 59 -7.98 14.25 -2.75
CA ASN A 59 -9.02 13.39 -2.20
C ASN A 59 -9.88 12.85 -3.34
N CYS A 60 -9.82 11.54 -3.55
CA CYS A 60 -10.69 10.86 -4.50
C CYS A 60 -11.70 10.01 -3.70
N THR A 61 -12.99 10.16 -3.98
CA THR A 61 -14.06 9.48 -3.22
C THR A 61 -15.16 8.90 -4.10
N ARG A 62 -15.41 7.60 -3.94
CA ARG A 62 -16.46 6.85 -4.67
C ARG A 62 -16.27 6.90 -6.19
N GLU A 63 -15.03 6.78 -6.64
CA GLU A 63 -14.68 6.87 -8.05
C GLU A 63 -14.42 5.49 -8.62
N PRO A 64 -15.38 4.90 -9.35
CA PRO A 64 -15.11 3.66 -10.06
C PRO A 64 -14.18 3.95 -11.24
N GLY A 65 -12.95 3.41 -11.21
CA GLY A 65 -12.00 3.60 -12.31
C GLY A 65 -10.53 3.60 -11.91
N VAL A 66 -9.74 4.58 -12.39
CA VAL A 66 -8.30 4.65 -12.14
C VAL A 66 -7.91 6.02 -11.63
N ALA A 67 -7.29 6.09 -10.46
CA ALA A 67 -6.64 7.30 -9.95
C ALA A 67 -5.12 7.18 -10.15
N ASN A 68 -4.53 8.11 -10.89
CA ASN A 68 -3.09 8.21 -11.08
C ASN A 68 -2.58 9.51 -10.47
N CYS A 69 -1.76 9.42 -9.42
CA CYS A 69 -1.08 10.54 -8.81
C CYS A 69 0.41 10.44 -9.12
N THR A 70 1.02 11.52 -9.60
CA THR A 70 2.42 11.51 -10.03
C THR A 70 3.16 12.77 -9.60
N ARG A 71 4.21 12.57 -8.79
CA ARG A 71 5.07 13.64 -8.24
C ARG A 71 4.32 14.59 -7.31
N GLU A 72 3.36 14.07 -6.56
CA GLU A 72 2.65 14.86 -5.57
C GLU A 72 3.53 15.09 -4.33
N LEU A 73 3.42 16.29 -3.75
CA LEU A 73 3.94 16.53 -2.40
C LEU A 73 2.75 16.77 -1.47
N GLY A 74 2.52 15.86 -0.53
CA GLY A 74 1.48 16.00 0.49
C GLY A 74 0.71 14.72 0.75
N VAL A 75 -0.61 14.74 0.65
CA VAL A 75 -1.47 13.62 1.03
C VAL A 75 -2.39 13.22 -0.10
N VAL A 76 -2.37 11.93 -0.47
CA VAL A 76 -3.36 11.33 -1.37
C VAL A 76 -4.29 10.50 -0.51
N ASN A 77 -5.59 10.79 -0.54
CA ASN A 77 -6.63 10.00 0.12
C ASN A 77 -7.58 9.45 -0.93
N CYS A 78 -7.59 8.15 -1.10
CA CYS A 78 -8.54 7.45 -1.95
C CYS A 78 -9.52 6.67 -1.04
N THR A 79 -10.82 6.85 -1.25
CA THR A 79 -11.85 6.21 -0.42
C THR A 79 -13.00 5.64 -1.23
N ARG A 80 -13.28 4.35 -1.03
CA ARG A 80 -14.36 3.61 -1.70
C ARG A 80 -14.23 3.67 -3.22
N GLU A 81 -13.02 3.56 -3.74
CA GLU A 81 -12.72 3.56 -5.16
C GLU A 81 -12.58 2.13 -5.66
N PRO A 82 -13.60 1.55 -6.29
CA PRO A 82 -13.43 0.27 -6.95
C PRO A 82 -12.58 0.47 -8.21
N GLY A 83 -11.36 -0.08 -8.25
CA GLY A 83 -10.47 0.15 -9.38
C GLY A 83 -8.97 0.05 -9.10
N VAL A 84 -8.19 0.99 -9.65
CA VAL A 84 -6.74 1.02 -9.50
C VAL A 84 -6.28 2.39 -9.02
N VAL A 85 -5.52 2.43 -7.93
CA VAL A 85 -4.79 3.63 -7.48
C VAL A 85 -3.32 3.44 -7.80
N ASN A 86 -2.75 4.35 -8.60
CA ASN A 86 -1.33 4.38 -8.90
C ASN A 86 -0.73 5.68 -8.35
N CYS A 87 0.15 5.56 -7.37
CA CYS A 87 0.96 6.66 -6.85
C CYS A 87 2.41 6.49 -7.32
N THR A 88 3.00 7.53 -7.90
CA THR A 88 4.37 7.47 -8.40
C THR A 88 5.18 8.70 -8.05
N ARG A 89 6.24 8.47 -7.26
CA ARG A 89 7.17 9.51 -6.78
C ARG A 89 6.49 10.54 -5.88
N GLU A 90 5.51 10.16 -5.10
CA GLU A 90 4.95 11.10 -4.13
C GLU A 90 5.88 11.21 -2.92
N LEU A 91 5.89 12.40 -2.32
CA LEU A 91 6.47 12.62 -1.00
C LEU A 91 5.32 12.92 -0.04
N GLY A 92 5.11 12.07 0.96
CA GLY A 92 4.13 12.27 2.01
C GLY A 92 3.32 11.02 2.34
N VAL A 93 1.99 11.11 2.34
CA VAL A 93 1.13 10.02 2.82
C VAL A 93 0.12 9.62 1.75
N VAL A 94 0.09 8.32 1.43
CA VAL A 94 -0.98 7.71 0.62
C VAL A 94 -1.89 6.94 1.57
N ASN A 95 -3.17 7.31 1.62
CA ASN A 95 -4.19 6.60 2.39
C ASN A 95 -5.25 6.05 1.44
N CYS A 96 -5.32 4.73 1.34
CA CYS A 96 -6.35 4.03 0.59
C CYS A 96 -7.29 3.33 1.58
N THR A 97 -8.61 3.56 1.44
CA THR A 97 -9.61 2.98 2.35
C THR A 97 -10.81 2.42 1.62
N ARG A 98 -11.10 1.14 1.87
CA ARG A 98 -12.24 0.40 1.29
C ARG A 98 -12.19 0.39 -0.25
N GLU A 99 -11.02 0.18 -0.81
CA GLU A 99 -10.80 0.14 -2.25
C GLU A 99 -10.72 -1.31 -2.71
N PRO A 100 -11.80 -1.86 -3.29
CA PRO A 100 -11.72 -3.15 -3.94
C PRO A 100 -10.94 -2.98 -5.25
N GLY A 101 -9.72 -3.50 -5.33
CA GLY A 101 -8.85 -3.13 -6.44
C GLY A 101 -7.36 -3.42 -6.31
N VAL A 102 -6.55 -2.60 -6.97
CA VAL A 102 -5.09 -2.64 -6.91
C VAL A 102 -4.57 -1.28 -6.49
N VAL A 103 -3.75 -1.24 -5.44
CA VAL A 103 -2.97 -0.05 -5.06
C VAL A 103 -1.53 -0.31 -5.47
N ASN A 104 -1.01 0.49 -6.39
CA ASN A 104 0.39 0.47 -6.79
C ASN A 104 1.06 1.76 -6.35
N CYS A 105 2.02 1.65 -5.45
CA CYS A 105 2.83 2.77 -5.01
C CYS A 105 4.28 2.51 -5.47
N THR A 106 4.92 3.52 -6.08
CA THR A 106 6.26 3.36 -6.67
C THR A 106 7.13 4.58 -6.42
N ARG A 107 8.25 4.35 -5.74
CA ARG A 107 9.19 5.41 -5.30
C ARG A 107 8.51 6.44 -4.39
N GLU A 108 7.52 6.01 -3.63
CA GLU A 108 6.92 6.83 -2.58
C GLU A 108 7.93 7.08 -1.48
N LEU A 109 7.89 8.27 -0.88
CA LEU A 109 8.70 8.62 0.26
C LEU A 109 7.76 9.07 1.38
N GLY A 110 7.60 8.24 2.41
CA GLY A 110 6.72 8.53 3.53
C GLY A 110 5.91 7.34 4.00
N VAL A 111 4.57 7.44 4.01
CA VAL A 111 3.71 6.40 4.58
C VAL A 111 2.63 5.98 3.60
N VAL A 112 2.52 4.69 3.33
CA VAL A 112 1.37 4.10 2.63
C VAL A 112 0.50 3.40 3.66
N ASN A 113 -0.76 3.81 3.77
CA ASN A 113 -1.75 3.19 4.64
C ASN A 113 -2.89 2.64 3.79
N CYS A 114 -3.01 1.33 3.74
CA CYS A 114 -4.12 0.63 3.12
C CYS A 114 -5.03 0.08 4.22
N THR A 115 -6.34 0.22 4.08
CA THR A 115 -7.29 -0.29 5.08
C THR A 115 -8.57 -0.83 4.45
N ARG A 116 -8.90 -2.08 4.77
CA ARG A 116 -10.10 -2.78 4.27
C ARG A 116 -10.13 -2.86 2.74
N GLU A 117 -8.99 -3.14 2.12
CA GLU A 117 -8.84 -3.20 0.67
C GLU A 117 -8.84 -4.66 0.23
N PRO A 118 -9.96 -5.18 -0.30
CA PRO A 118 -9.95 -6.50 -0.92
C PRO A 118 -9.23 -6.37 -2.28
N GLY A 119 -8.00 -6.86 -2.38
CA GLY A 119 -7.18 -6.48 -3.54
C GLY A 119 -5.70 -6.87 -3.50
N VAL A 120 -4.91 -6.14 -4.27
CA VAL A 120 -3.44 -6.25 -4.28
C VAL A 120 -2.83 -4.91 -3.92
N VAL A 121 -1.95 -4.87 -2.93
CA VAL A 121 -1.11 -3.71 -2.63
C VAL A 121 0.30 -4.03 -3.13
N ASN A 122 0.83 -3.20 -4.03
CA ASN A 122 2.19 -3.31 -4.52
C ASN A 122 2.96 -2.04 -4.16
N CYS A 123 3.92 -2.14 -3.27
CA CYS A 123 4.86 -1.06 -2.93
C CYS A 123 6.23 -1.40 -3.53
N THR A 124 6.81 -0.46 -4.27
CA THR A 124 8.13 -0.66 -4.88
C THR A 124 9.05 0.53 -4.68
N ARG A 125 10.20 0.27 -4.07
CA ARG A 125 11.27 1.24 -3.79
C ARG A 125 10.79 2.40 -2.92
N GLU A 126 10.00 2.13 -1.90
CA GLU A 126 9.53 3.18 -0.99
C GLU A 126 10.39 3.22 0.27
N PRO A 127 11.06 4.35 0.54
CA PRO A 127 11.63 4.58 1.85
C PRO A 127 10.53 5.12 2.76
N GLY A 128 10.15 4.34 3.78
CA GLY A 128 8.95 4.67 4.53
C GLY A 128 8.34 3.55 5.37
N VAL A 129 7.06 3.73 5.67
CA VAL A 129 6.23 2.76 6.38
C VAL A 129 5.08 2.34 5.50
N VAL A 130 4.92 1.04 5.27
CA VAL A 130 3.72 0.46 4.64
C VAL A 130 2.88 -0.15 5.77
N ASN A 131 1.65 0.32 5.94
CA ASN A 131 0.69 -0.24 6.88
C ASN A 131 -0.52 -0.77 6.12
N CYS A 132 -0.73 -2.07 6.18
CA CYS A 132 -1.85 -2.74 5.56
C CYS A 132 -2.73 -3.38 6.65
N ASN A 133 -4.04 -3.10 6.64
CA ASN A 133 -4.93 -3.49 7.73
C ASN A 133 -6.28 -4.01 7.24
N ARG A 134 -6.61 -5.24 7.63
CA ARG A 134 -7.83 -5.96 7.22
C ARG A 134 -7.95 -6.08 5.70
N GLU A 135 -6.86 -6.43 5.04
CA GLU A 135 -6.82 -6.63 3.59
C GLU A 135 -6.93 -8.11 3.27
N PRO A 136 -8.06 -8.57 2.71
CA PRO A 136 -8.10 -9.87 2.08
C PRO A 136 -7.46 -9.74 0.69
N GLY A 137 -6.25 -10.24 0.50
CA GLY A 137 -5.46 -9.85 -0.66
C GLY A 137 -4.00 -10.31 -0.69
N VAL A 138 -3.24 -9.69 -1.58
CA VAL A 138 -1.78 -9.88 -1.67
C VAL A 138 -1.10 -8.55 -1.40
N VAL A 139 -0.18 -8.52 -0.45
CA VAL A 139 0.73 -7.39 -0.23
C VAL A 139 2.09 -7.78 -0.79
N ASN A 140 2.56 -7.04 -1.79
CA ASN A 140 3.90 -7.21 -2.34
C ASN A 140 4.70 -5.94 -2.09
N CYS A 141 5.75 -6.07 -1.30
CA CYS A 141 6.68 -5.01 -1.00
C CYS A 141 8.04 -5.39 -1.59
N THR A 142 8.66 -4.49 -2.36
CA THR A 142 9.91 -4.78 -3.09
C THR A 142 10.88 -3.62 -3.04
N ARG A 143 12.06 -3.88 -2.44
CA ARG A 143 13.10 -2.86 -2.18
C ARG A 143 12.60 -1.72 -1.29
N GLU A 144 11.66 -2.02 -0.40
CA GLU A 144 11.21 -1.08 0.63
C GLU A 144 12.35 -0.85 1.63
N LEU A 145 12.54 0.41 2.04
CA LEU A 145 13.47 0.77 3.12
C LEU A 145 12.62 1.26 4.30
N GLY A 146 12.48 0.45 5.36
CA GLY A 146 11.75 0.90 6.55
C GLY A 146 10.91 -0.19 7.22
N VAL A 147 9.60 0.04 7.40
CA VAL A 147 8.75 -0.88 8.17
C VAL A 147 7.53 -1.28 7.35
N VAL A 148 7.31 -2.58 7.20
CA VAL A 148 6.06 -3.15 6.67
C VAL A 148 5.27 -3.69 7.85
N ASN A 149 4.08 -3.16 8.10
CA ASN A 149 3.16 -3.65 9.11
C ASN A 149 1.89 -4.16 8.44
N CYS A 150 1.71 -5.47 8.49
CA CYS A 150 0.53 -6.15 8.03
C CYS A 150 -0.29 -6.60 9.25
N THR A 151 -1.60 -6.35 9.24
CA THR A 151 -2.47 -6.71 10.37
C THR A 151 -3.83 -7.20 9.91
N ARG A 152 -4.22 -8.39 10.38
CA ARG A 152 -5.48 -9.06 10.01
C ARG A 152 -5.63 -9.25 8.50
N GLU A 153 -4.54 -9.46 7.80
CA GLU A 153 -4.58 -9.76 6.37
C GLU A 153 -4.98 -11.22 6.15
N LEU A 154 -5.80 -11.43 5.13
CA LEU A 154 -6.20 -12.76 4.69
C LEU A 154 -5.60 -12.98 3.30
N GLY A 155 -4.43 -13.62 3.22
CA GLY A 155 -3.79 -13.88 1.93
C GLY A 155 -2.27 -14.03 1.98
N VAL A 156 -1.55 -13.29 1.14
CA VAL A 156 -0.09 -13.47 0.98
C VAL A 156 0.64 -12.15 1.16
N VAL A 157 1.63 -12.13 2.06
CA VAL A 157 2.59 -11.03 2.20
C VAL A 157 3.90 -11.48 1.57
N ASN A 158 4.38 -10.74 0.57
CA ASN A 158 5.67 -10.99 -0.06
C ASN A 158 6.56 -9.75 0.13
N CYS A 159 7.61 -9.88 0.94
CA CYS A 159 8.64 -8.87 1.13
C CYS A 159 9.92 -9.30 0.43
N THR A 160 10.46 -8.46 -0.45
CA THR A 160 11.66 -8.80 -1.23
C THR A 160 12.69 -7.68 -1.19
N ARG A 161 13.90 -8.01 -0.71
CA ARG A 161 15.04 -7.11 -0.59
C ARG A 161 14.75 -5.89 0.29
N GLU A 162 14.09 -6.07 1.43
CA GLU A 162 13.79 -4.97 2.34
C GLU A 162 14.84 -4.92 3.47
N PRO A 163 15.62 -3.83 3.57
CA PRO A 163 16.35 -3.49 4.77
C PRO A 163 15.35 -2.82 5.71
N GLY A 164 14.82 -3.58 6.67
CA GLY A 164 13.69 -3.09 7.45
C GLY A 164 13.14 -4.04 8.49
N VAL A 165 11.98 -3.69 9.03
CA VAL A 165 11.21 -4.55 9.93
C VAL A 165 9.92 -4.94 9.22
N VAL A 166 9.66 -6.23 9.11
CA VAL A 166 8.37 -6.78 8.67
C VAL A 166 7.64 -7.26 9.91
N ASN A 167 6.48 -6.69 10.20
CA ASN A 167 5.61 -7.12 11.30
C ASN A 167 4.28 -7.61 10.72
N CYS A 168 4.03 -8.90 10.86
CA CYS A 168 2.79 -9.55 10.46
C CYS A 168 2.01 -9.99 11.72
N ASN A 169 0.73 -9.62 11.81
CA ASN A 169 -0.08 -9.88 13.02
C ASN A 169 -1.49 -10.34 12.69
N ARG A 170 -1.83 -11.54 13.18
CA ARG A 170 -3.11 -12.23 12.93
C ARG A 170 -3.37 -12.40 11.44
N GLU A 171 -2.42 -12.98 10.72
CA GLU A 171 -2.53 -13.22 9.28
C GLU A 171 -2.76 -14.72 9.00
N PRO A 172 -4.01 -15.14 8.71
CA PRO A 172 -4.27 -16.45 8.14
C PRO A 172 -3.79 -16.43 6.68
N GLY A 173 -2.52 -16.74 6.45
CA GLY A 173 -1.90 -16.52 5.16
C GLY A 173 -0.52 -17.13 4.98
N VAL A 174 0.18 -16.69 3.94
CA VAL A 174 1.58 -17.02 3.69
C VAL A 174 2.39 -15.74 3.77
N VAL A 175 3.42 -15.73 4.61
CA VAL A 175 4.43 -14.67 4.65
C VAL A 175 5.68 -15.20 3.96
N ASN A 176 6.08 -14.57 2.85
CA ASN A 176 7.33 -14.88 2.17
C ASN A 176 8.26 -13.67 2.23
N CYS A 177 9.39 -13.86 2.88
CA CYS A 177 10.42 -12.85 3.03
C CYS A 177 11.69 -13.35 2.34
N THR A 178 12.25 -12.53 1.44
CA THR A 178 13.40 -12.92 0.61
C THR A 178 14.44 -11.82 0.55
N ARG A 179 15.67 -12.13 1.02
CA ARG A 179 16.79 -11.20 1.11
C ARG A 179 16.50 -9.98 2.01
N GLU A 180 15.72 -10.19 3.06
CA GLU A 180 15.51 -9.21 4.13
C GLU A 180 16.79 -9.01 4.94
N LEU A 181 17.18 -7.77 5.21
CA LEU A 181 18.39 -7.46 6.02
C LEU A 181 18.07 -7.07 7.47
N GLY A 182 16.82 -7.19 7.94
CA GLY A 182 16.39 -6.72 9.25
C GLY A 182 15.60 -7.72 10.08
N VAL A 183 14.41 -7.37 10.58
CA VAL A 183 13.67 -8.21 11.53
C VAL A 183 12.31 -8.59 10.97
N VAL A 184 12.01 -9.89 10.96
CA VAL A 184 10.67 -10.41 10.64
C VAL A 184 10.00 -10.83 11.95
N ASN A 185 8.88 -10.20 12.30
CA ASN A 185 8.08 -10.56 13.46
C ASN A 185 6.70 -11.03 13.00
N CYS A 186 6.42 -12.31 13.18
CA CYS A 186 5.14 -12.93 12.88
C CYS A 186 4.42 -13.29 14.18
N THR A 187 3.17 -12.87 14.33
CA THR A 187 2.40 -13.08 15.57
C THR A 187 0.99 -13.59 15.29
N ARG A 188 0.62 -14.70 15.95
CA ARG A 188 -0.72 -15.31 15.83
C ARG A 188 -1.11 -15.65 14.38
N GLU A 189 -0.17 -16.19 13.62
CA GLU A 189 -0.40 -16.60 12.23
C GLU A 189 -0.75 -18.10 12.16
N PRO A 190 -1.95 -18.47 11.69
CA PRO A 190 -2.30 -19.85 11.38
C PRO A 190 -1.80 -20.29 9.98
N GLY A 191 -0.59 -19.87 9.60
CA GLY A 191 -0.12 -19.84 8.21
C GLY A 191 1.23 -20.50 7.93
N VAL A 192 1.88 -20.09 6.83
CA VAL A 192 3.25 -20.50 6.49
C VAL A 192 4.14 -19.26 6.42
N VAL A 193 5.25 -19.26 7.16
CA VAL A 193 6.29 -18.24 7.06
C VAL A 193 7.49 -18.86 6.34
N ASN A 194 7.90 -18.28 5.21
CA ASN A 194 9.09 -18.68 4.48
C ASN A 194 10.08 -17.51 4.43
N CYS A 195 11.21 -17.66 5.08
CA CYS A 195 12.32 -16.71 5.08
C CYS A 195 13.49 -17.29 4.29
N THR A 196 14.02 -16.53 3.33
CA THR A 196 15.10 -17.01 2.45
C THR A 196 16.20 -15.97 2.30
N ARG A 197 17.45 -16.37 2.61
CA ARG A 197 18.65 -15.50 2.54
C ARG A 197 18.54 -14.27 3.44
N GLU A 198 18.07 -14.46 4.66
CA GLU A 198 17.94 -13.39 5.65
C GLU A 198 19.10 -13.41 6.63
N PRO A 199 20.01 -12.42 6.62
CA PRO A 199 20.99 -12.24 7.68
C PRO A 199 20.41 -11.64 8.98
N GLY A 200 19.09 -11.46 9.05
CA GLY A 200 18.35 -10.78 10.10
C GLY A 200 17.92 -11.65 11.28
N VAL A 201 16.84 -11.22 11.96
CA VAL A 201 16.20 -11.98 13.05
C VAL A 201 14.76 -12.32 12.66
N VAL A 202 14.37 -13.58 12.81
CA VAL A 202 12.99 -14.05 12.61
C VAL A 202 12.39 -14.41 13.96
N ASN A 203 11.35 -13.71 14.39
CA ASN A 203 10.60 -13.99 15.61
C ASN A 203 9.16 -14.38 15.29
N CYS A 204 8.82 -15.63 15.55
CA CYS A 204 7.50 -16.20 15.34
C CYS A 204 6.86 -16.52 16.69
N THR A 205 5.70 -15.92 17.02
CA THR A 205 5.03 -16.15 18.30
C THR A 205 3.57 -16.57 18.15
N ARG A 206 3.17 -17.61 18.91
CA ARG A 206 1.81 -18.20 18.89
C ARG A 206 1.36 -18.62 17.49
N GLU A 207 2.28 -19.22 16.72
CA GLU A 207 1.95 -19.71 15.39
C GLU A 207 1.33 -21.10 15.40
N ILE A 208 0.33 -21.27 14.53
CA ILE A 208 -0.32 -22.55 14.23
C ILE A 208 0.03 -22.84 12.76
N GLY A 209 1.29 -23.20 12.50
CA GLY A 209 1.83 -23.11 11.14
C GLY A 209 3.20 -23.75 10.93
N VAL A 210 3.75 -23.50 9.74
CA VAL A 210 5.10 -23.93 9.34
C VAL A 210 5.98 -22.70 9.14
N VAL A 211 7.13 -22.65 9.79
CA VAL A 211 8.18 -21.65 9.58
C VAL A 211 9.38 -22.33 8.93
N ASN A 212 9.71 -21.92 7.71
CA ASN A 212 10.88 -22.40 6.98
C ASN A 212 11.86 -21.25 6.74
N CYS A 213 13.03 -21.38 7.35
CA CYS A 213 14.14 -20.45 7.25
C CYS A 213 15.26 -21.12 6.44
N THR A 214 15.70 -20.53 5.33
CA THR A 214 16.74 -21.12 4.46
C THR A 214 17.90 -20.15 4.18
N ARG A 215 19.13 -20.65 4.29
CA ARG A 215 20.38 -19.90 4.07
C ARG A 215 20.45 -18.63 4.93
N GLU A 216 20.21 -18.78 6.22
CA GLU A 216 20.21 -17.68 7.19
C GLU A 216 21.47 -17.74 8.06
N PRO A 217 22.31 -16.69 8.07
CA PRO A 217 23.33 -16.51 9.11
C PRO A 217 22.76 -15.87 10.41
N GLY A 218 21.44 -15.66 10.47
CA GLY A 218 20.71 -14.94 11.52
C GLY A 218 20.14 -15.82 12.66
N VAL A 219 19.24 -15.24 13.47
CA VAL A 219 18.60 -15.92 14.62
C VAL A 219 17.12 -16.18 14.34
N VAL A 220 16.66 -17.41 14.59
CA VAL A 220 15.26 -17.82 14.46
C VAL A 220 14.67 -18.20 15.82
N ASN A 221 13.67 -17.45 16.29
CA ASN A 221 12.97 -17.69 17.55
C ASN A 221 11.50 -18.06 17.29
N CYS A 222 11.14 -19.33 17.52
CA CYS A 222 9.76 -19.80 17.36
C CYS A 222 9.14 -20.18 18.72
N THR A 223 8.17 -19.42 19.21
CA THR A 223 7.36 -19.79 20.39
C THR A 223 6.00 -20.33 19.93
N ARG A 224 5.76 -21.63 20.18
CA ARG A 224 4.77 -22.45 19.47
C ARG A 224 3.56 -22.82 20.33
N GLU A 225 2.40 -22.96 19.68
CA GLU A 225 1.29 -23.79 20.15
C GLU A 225 1.45 -25.25 19.63
N PRO A 226 0.86 -26.29 20.27
CA PRO A 226 1.03 -27.69 19.87
C PRO A 226 0.65 -27.93 18.39
N GLY A 227 1.56 -28.48 17.58
CA GLY A 227 1.32 -28.85 16.18
C GLY A 227 2.08 -28.03 15.12
N SER A 228 2.87 -27.03 15.51
CA SER A 228 3.67 -26.20 14.58
C SER A 228 5.09 -26.75 14.33
N LEU A 229 5.59 -26.54 13.10
CA LEU A 229 6.92 -26.94 12.63
C LEU A 229 7.77 -25.70 12.35
N CYS A 230 8.97 -25.59 12.92
CA CYS A 230 9.97 -24.63 12.46
C CYS A 230 11.31 -25.29 12.20
N LYS A 231 11.85 -24.96 11.03
CA LYS A 231 13.09 -25.51 10.48
C LYS A 231 13.97 -24.34 10.06
N SER A 232 15.21 -24.34 10.53
CA SER A 232 16.28 -23.53 9.95
C SER A 232 17.20 -24.46 9.17
N LEU A 233 17.40 -24.17 7.90
CA LEU A 233 18.27 -24.89 6.97
C LEU A 233 19.44 -23.97 6.61
N GLU A 234 20.63 -24.29 7.14
CA GLU A 234 21.89 -23.59 6.85
C GLU A 234 22.34 -23.77 5.40
#